data_AF-A0A4R6SHW9-F1
#
_entry.id   AF-A0A4R6SHW9-F1
#
_cell.length_a   1.000
_cell.length_b   1.000
_cell.length_c   1.000
_cell.angle_alpha   90.00
_cell.angle_beta   90.00
_cell.angle_gamma   90.00
#
_symmetry.space_group_name_H-M   'P 1'
#
loop_
_entity.id
_entity.type
_entity.pdbx_description
1 polymer ?
#
loop_
_entity_poly.entity_id
_entity_poly.type
_entity_poly.pdbx_seq_one_letter_code
_entity_poly.pdbx_strand_id
1 'polypeptide(L)'
;MTGGGANPCDSHRVSAHLEATIPIGRAINPISGTNWEGTGVQPHIEVPASEAFDAAYRPALRHVLDLGEDGPRRKIAEQARSALAELG
;
A
#
# COMPACT_ATOMS: atom_id res chain seq x y z
N MET A 1 -5.62 -6.63 -6.90
CA MET A 1 -4.75 -5.85 -7.80
C MET A 1 -5.17 -4.38 -7.77
N THR A 2 -4.23 -3.43 -7.80
CA THR A 2 -4.57 -1.98 -7.85
C THR A 2 -4.90 -1.52 -9.28
N GLY A 3 -5.41 -0.28 -9.43
CA GLY A 3 -5.90 0.25 -10.72
C GLY A 3 -4.84 0.56 -11.78
N GLY A 4 -3.54 0.56 -11.46
CA GLY A 4 -2.48 0.63 -12.47
C GLY A 4 -2.17 2.00 -13.09
N GLY A 5 -2.46 3.11 -12.44
CA GLY A 5 -1.96 4.43 -12.86
C GLY A 5 -0.57 4.71 -12.26
N ALA A 6 0.43 4.98 -13.09
CA ALA A 6 1.80 5.26 -12.65
C ALA A 6 2.41 6.52 -13.29
N ASN A 7 2.11 6.78 -14.55
CA ASN A 7 2.73 7.82 -15.34
C ASN A 7 2.00 9.15 -15.14
N PRO A 8 2.72 10.26 -14.88
CA PRO A 8 2.12 11.58 -14.92
C PRO A 8 1.66 11.89 -16.34
N CYS A 9 0.47 12.48 -16.45
CA CYS A 9 -0.13 12.86 -17.72
C CYS A 9 -0.51 14.34 -17.70
N ASP A 10 -0.30 15.00 -18.84
CA ASP A 10 -0.79 16.35 -19.10
C ASP A 10 -1.88 16.32 -20.18
N SER A 11 -2.81 17.26 -20.07
CA SER A 11 -3.85 17.48 -21.06
C SER A 11 -3.41 18.54 -22.08
N HIS A 12 -3.51 18.21 -23.36
CA HIS A 12 -3.16 19.08 -24.47
C HIS A 12 -4.38 19.32 -25.37
N ARG A 13 -4.86 20.57 -25.40
CA ARG A 13 -5.96 20.97 -26.30
C ARG A 13 -5.49 20.96 -27.75
N VAL A 14 -6.10 20.11 -28.58
CA VAL A 14 -5.81 19.96 -30.01
C VAL A 14 -6.72 20.87 -30.85
N SER A 15 -7.97 21.07 -30.42
CA SER A 15 -8.92 21.99 -31.05
C SER A 15 -9.96 22.49 -30.03
N ALA A 16 -10.95 23.27 -30.48
CA ALA A 16 -12.02 23.77 -29.61
C ALA A 16 -12.77 22.65 -28.85
N HIS A 17 -12.88 21.47 -29.46
CA HIS A 17 -13.65 20.34 -28.94
C HIS A 17 -12.84 19.04 -28.80
N LEU A 18 -11.52 19.11 -28.95
CA LEU A 18 -10.63 17.94 -28.84
C LEU A 18 -9.45 18.24 -27.91
N GLU A 19 -9.22 17.32 -26.99
CA GLU A 19 -8.08 17.32 -26.06
C GLU A 19 -7.46 15.91 -26.03
N ALA A 20 -6.14 15.85 -25.95
CA ALA A 20 -5.39 14.62 -25.78
C ALA A 20 -4.68 14.63 -24.43
N THR A 21 -4.87 13.57 -23.64
CA THR A 21 -4.12 13.35 -22.40
C THR A 21 -2.90 12.48 -22.72
N ILE A 22 -1.71 13.04 -22.52
CA ILE A 22 -0.44 12.45 -22.96
C ILE A 22 0.43 12.19 -21.72
N PRO A 23 0.98 10.98 -21.54
CA PRO A 23 1.99 10.73 -20.52
C PRO A 23 3.24 11.58 -20.81
N ILE A 24 3.62 12.44 -19.86
CA ILE A 24 4.79 13.32 -19.97
C ILE A 24 6.00 12.81 -19.21
N GLY A 25 5.85 11.70 -18.50
CA GLY A 25 6.91 11.07 -17.76
C GLY A 25 6.61 9.61 -17.49
N ARG A 26 7.63 8.89 -17.01
CA ARG A 26 7.50 7.49 -16.61
C ARG A 26 8.18 7.28 -15.28
N ALA A 27 7.43 6.85 -14.28
CA ALA A 27 8.02 6.31 -13.06
C ALA A 27 8.74 5.00 -13.43
N ILE A 28 10.00 4.82 -13.04
CA ILE A 28 10.74 3.56 -13.23
C ILE A 28 11.28 3.16 -11.87
N ASN A 29 10.90 1.97 -11.40
CA ASN A 29 11.43 1.42 -10.17
C ASN A 29 12.90 1.02 -10.38
N PRO A 30 13.84 1.46 -9.51
CA PRO A 30 15.27 1.19 -9.68
C PRO A 30 15.65 -0.28 -9.48
N ILE A 31 14.79 -1.09 -8.85
CA ILE A 31 15.03 -2.51 -8.58
C ILE A 31 14.50 -3.37 -9.72
N SER A 32 13.23 -3.18 -10.12
CA SER A 32 12.62 -4.02 -11.17
C SER A 32 12.90 -3.55 -12.60
N GLY A 33 13.34 -2.29 -12.78
CA GLY A 33 13.49 -1.67 -14.11
C GLY A 33 12.16 -1.40 -14.83
N THR A 34 11.03 -1.59 -14.16
CA THR A 34 9.67 -1.45 -14.69
C THR A 34 8.81 -0.56 -13.79
N ASN A 35 7.49 -0.50 -14.02
CA ASN A 35 6.54 0.20 -13.17
C ASN A 35 5.18 -0.49 -13.12
N TRP A 36 4.25 0.11 -12.39
CA TRP A 36 2.90 -0.41 -12.17
C TRP A 36 1.86 0.12 -13.18
N GLU A 37 2.30 0.78 -14.27
CA GLU A 37 1.40 1.28 -15.31
C GLU A 37 0.65 0.11 -15.99
N GLY A 38 -0.67 0.19 -16.05
CA GLY A 38 -1.54 -0.81 -16.69
C GLY A 38 -1.67 -2.15 -15.95
N THR A 39 -0.71 -2.52 -15.10
CA THR A 39 -0.72 -3.78 -14.34
C THR A 39 -1.12 -3.62 -12.88
N GLY A 40 -0.98 -2.41 -12.33
CA GLY A 40 -1.13 -2.19 -10.90
C GLY A 40 -0.04 -2.89 -10.08
N VAL A 41 -0.29 -2.92 -8.78
CA VAL A 41 0.54 -3.59 -7.77
C VAL A 41 -0.24 -4.76 -7.21
N GLN A 42 0.41 -5.92 -7.17
CA GLN A 42 -0.12 -7.13 -6.56
C GLN A 42 0.14 -7.10 -5.04
N PRO A 43 -0.89 -7.19 -4.18
CA PRO A 43 -0.67 -7.33 -2.74
C PRO A 43 0.01 -8.66 -2.41
N HIS A 44 0.88 -8.64 -1.38
CA HIS A 44 1.53 -9.84 -0.85
C HIS A 44 0.56 -10.77 -0.12
N ILE A 45 -0.49 -10.20 0.48
CA ILE A 45 -1.57 -10.93 1.14
C ILE A 45 -2.86 -10.55 0.40
N GLU A 46 -3.42 -11.48 -0.35
CA GLU A 46 -4.68 -11.27 -1.07
C GLU A 46 -5.87 -11.45 -0.13
N VAL A 47 -6.57 -10.35 0.14
CA VAL A 47 -7.83 -10.33 0.89
C VAL A 47 -8.77 -9.29 0.28
N PRO A 48 -10.10 -9.37 0.55
CA PRO A 48 -11.02 -8.28 0.23
C PRO A 48 -10.55 -6.94 0.81
N ALA A 49 -10.81 -5.84 0.11
CA ALA A 49 -10.39 -4.51 0.55
C ALA A 49 -10.94 -4.13 1.95
N SER A 50 -12.14 -4.61 2.29
CA SER A 50 -12.75 -4.43 3.61
C SER A 50 -12.01 -5.13 4.74
N GLU A 51 -11.24 -6.17 4.44
CA GLU A 51 -10.50 -6.99 5.42
C GLU A 51 -9.01 -6.63 5.47
N ALA A 52 -8.55 -5.74 4.57
CA ALA A 52 -7.14 -5.42 4.40
C ALA A 52 -6.49 -4.86 5.69
N PHE A 53 -7.24 -4.08 6.47
CA PHE A 53 -6.76 -3.54 7.74
C PHE A 53 -6.46 -4.67 8.73
N ASP A 54 -7.43 -5.55 9.01
CA ASP A 54 -7.27 -6.63 9.98
C ASP A 54 -6.20 -7.64 9.53
N ALA A 55 -6.18 -7.96 8.23
CA ALA A 55 -5.22 -8.86 7.63
C ALA A 55 -3.77 -8.36 7.74
N ALA A 56 -3.56 -7.03 7.67
CA ALA A 56 -2.24 -6.42 7.83
C ALA A 56 -1.89 -6.15 9.31
N TYR A 57 -2.87 -5.72 10.11
CA TYR A 57 -2.62 -5.27 11.47
C TYR A 57 -2.34 -6.45 12.41
N ARG A 58 -3.01 -7.58 12.22
CA ARG A 58 -2.79 -8.79 13.02
C ARG A 58 -1.32 -9.30 12.98
N PRO A 59 -0.68 -9.54 11.83
CA PRO A 59 0.73 -9.94 11.80
C PRO A 59 1.67 -8.82 12.29
N ALA A 60 1.34 -7.54 12.07
CA ALA A 60 2.13 -6.44 12.60
C ALA A 60 2.15 -6.42 14.14
N LEU A 61 0.98 -6.61 14.79
CA LEU A 61 0.87 -6.70 16.25
C LEU A 61 1.67 -7.89 16.79
N ARG A 62 1.60 -9.05 16.14
CA ARG A 62 2.42 -10.21 16.51
C ARG A 62 3.91 -9.90 16.42
N HIS A 63 4.34 -9.25 15.33
CA HIS A 63 5.73 -8.85 15.19
C HIS A 63 6.18 -7.91 16.30
N VAL A 64 5.33 -6.96 16.74
CA VAL A 64 5.64 -6.08 17.88
C VAL A 64 5.86 -6.88 19.16
N LEU A 65 5.06 -7.93 19.41
CA LEU A 65 5.23 -8.81 20.57
C LEU A 65 6.55 -9.60 20.50
N ASP A 66 6.96 -10.02 19.29
CA ASP A 66 8.22 -10.73 19.07
C ASP A 66 9.47 -9.85 19.31
N LEU A 67 9.33 -8.51 19.24
CA LEU A 67 10.42 -7.56 19.55
C LEU A 67 10.74 -7.44 21.05
N GLY A 68 9.99 -8.15 21.90
CA GLY A 68 10.18 -8.20 23.35
C GLY A 68 9.50 -7.06 24.12
N GLU A 69 9.33 -7.27 25.42
CA GLU A 69 8.56 -6.39 26.31
C GLU A 69 9.41 -5.72 27.41
N ASP A 70 10.73 -5.74 27.26
CA ASP A 70 11.64 -5.16 28.25
C ASP A 70 11.62 -3.63 28.25
N GLY A 71 11.77 -3.07 29.45
CA GLY A 71 11.91 -1.64 29.67
C GLY A 71 10.78 -0.82 29.03
N PRO A 72 11.10 0.20 28.20
CA PRO A 72 10.09 1.07 27.59
C PRO A 72 9.07 0.36 26.69
N ARG A 73 9.38 -0.84 26.17
CA ARG A 73 8.48 -1.57 25.26
C ARG A 73 7.32 -2.27 25.96
N ARG A 74 7.37 -2.44 27.28
CA ARG A 74 6.31 -3.13 28.03
C ARG A 74 4.91 -2.59 27.73
N LYS A 75 4.75 -1.26 27.78
CA LYS A 75 3.46 -0.61 27.50
C LYS A 75 2.97 -0.85 26.06
N ILE A 76 3.91 -0.88 25.11
CA ILE A 76 3.61 -1.14 23.69
C ILE A 76 3.17 -2.59 23.52
N ALA A 77 3.84 -3.54 24.17
CA ALA A 77 3.46 -4.95 24.15
C ALA A 77 2.08 -5.19 24.81
N GLU A 78 1.77 -4.50 25.90
CA GLU A 78 0.44 -4.53 26.53
C GLU A 78 -0.65 -4.01 25.59
N GLN A 79 -0.43 -2.85 24.96
CA GLN A 79 -1.35 -2.30 23.96
C GLN A 79 -1.52 -3.23 22.76
N ALA A 80 -0.43 -3.82 22.28
CA ALA A 80 -0.46 -4.74 21.16
C ALA A 80 -1.27 -6.00 21.48
N ARG A 81 -1.17 -6.54 22.71
CA ARG A 81 -2.00 -7.64 23.18
C ARG A 81 -3.48 -7.27 23.23
N SER A 82 -3.82 -6.09 23.76
CA SER A 82 -5.22 -5.61 23.81
C SER A 82 -5.80 -5.48 22.39
N ALA A 83 -5.09 -4.80 21.50
CA ALA A 83 -5.52 -4.63 20.12
C ALA A 83 -5.66 -5.96 19.38
N LEU A 84 -4.77 -6.92 19.65
CA LEU A 84 -4.85 -8.25 19.03
C LEU A 84 -6.07 -9.05 19.53
N ALA A 85 -6.47 -8.86 20.79
CA ALA A 85 -7.66 -9.47 21.35
C ALA A 85 -8.96 -8.85 20.79
N GLU A 86 -8.97 -7.54 20.54
CA GLU A 86 -10.11 -6.82 19.95
C GLU A 86 -10.34 -7.15 18.46
N LEU A 87 -9.30 -7.59 17.75
CA LEU A 87 -9.39 -8.08 16.38
C LEU A 87 -9.92 -9.53 16.27
N GLY A 88 -10.01 -10.27 17.38
CA GLY A 88 -10.41 -11.68 17.43
C GLY A 88 -11.91 -11.87 17.60
#